data_AF-A0A7S0ABI3-F1
#
_entry.id   AF-A0A7S0ABI3-F1
#
_cell.length_a   1.000
_cell.length_b   1.000
_cell.length_c   1.000
_cell.angle_alpha   90.00
_cell.angle_beta   90.00
_cell.angle_gamma   90.00
#
_symmetry.space_group_name_H-M   'P 1'
#
loop_
_entity.id
_entity.type
_entity.pdbx_description
1 polymer ?
#
loop_
_entity_poly.entity_id
_entity_poly.type
_entity_poly.pdbx_seq_one_letter_code
_entity_poly.pdbx_strand_id
1 'polypeptide(L)'
;MAGYQIAQMLCLLALAVVSVVGAAASGAAVATRFEPGASLNACSTGDDAALLQVPAVVTGQRVGGQLGAQHQNDDPTCARIVYHAKYVLPKNAAHVGMSPPMAVGTAENMDPQLPMLGLDFSGLWWMRGDPVPAQLVSFAHATVNSSAFPAQLLWPSSRSGAWSWSDDAVGWGLVAYYAMVDPAEPLRVNFVNATYGSIETGLTAVPLIWVDLWPFVKLSEDEWLRPATARSAPADGSSDEPLLPETNYTLTRVVTADGQPHPVFWDKFMEHMTMAPQYDSPEKGGDQMISWSTDDPCLRKCQVVMTCHLCKDLCR
;
A
#
# COMPACT_ATOMS: atom_id res chain seq x y z
N MET A 1 20.48 5.33 10.38
CA MET A 1 20.99 4.47 9.28
C MET A 1 19.89 3.91 8.37
N ALA A 2 18.62 3.79 8.80
CA ALA A 2 17.52 3.34 7.95
C ALA A 2 17.16 4.29 6.78
N GLY A 3 17.36 5.61 6.94
CA GLY A 3 16.96 6.61 5.93
C GLY A 3 17.68 6.52 4.57
N TYR A 4 18.90 5.99 4.51
CA TYR A 4 19.67 5.91 3.26
C TYR A 4 19.22 4.76 2.35
N GLN A 5 18.84 3.62 2.93
CA GLN A 5 18.30 2.46 2.21
C GLN A 5 16.91 2.75 1.62
N ILE A 6 16.11 3.54 2.35
CA ILE A 6 14.78 4.01 1.95
C ILE A 6 14.86 4.91 0.70
N ALA A 7 15.80 5.84 0.65
CA ALA A 7 16.00 6.73 -0.50
C ALA A 7 16.41 5.98 -1.78
N GLN A 8 17.26 4.95 -1.69
CA GLN A 8 17.68 4.16 -2.85
C GLN A 8 16.53 3.31 -3.42
N MET A 9 15.71 2.69 -2.56
CA MET A 9 14.54 1.92 -3.01
C MET A 9 13.45 2.80 -3.62
N LEU A 10 13.18 3.97 -3.04
CA LEU A 10 12.19 4.91 -3.58
C LEU A 10 12.65 5.51 -4.92
N CYS A 11 13.95 5.72 -5.10
CA CYS A 11 14.53 6.10 -6.40
C CYS A 11 14.36 4.97 -7.43
N LEU A 12 14.57 3.71 -7.05
CA LEU A 12 14.34 2.55 -7.93
C LEU A 12 12.86 2.34 -8.25
N LEU A 13 11.96 2.57 -7.30
CA LEU A 13 10.51 2.56 -7.50
C LEU A 13 10.06 3.70 -8.43
N ALA A 14 10.56 4.92 -8.22
CA ALA A 14 10.30 6.05 -9.11
C ALA A 14 10.82 5.79 -10.54
N LEU A 15 12.02 5.22 -10.68
CA LEU A 15 12.59 4.81 -11.97
C LEU A 15 11.78 3.68 -12.62
N ALA A 16 11.28 2.72 -11.85
CA ALA A 16 10.41 1.64 -12.34
C ALA A 16 9.06 2.19 -12.82
N VAL A 17 8.44 3.11 -12.08
CA VAL A 17 7.19 3.78 -12.46
C VAL A 17 7.40 4.60 -13.74
N VAL A 18 8.48 5.38 -13.84
CA VAL A 18 8.82 6.15 -15.06
C VAL A 18 9.07 5.24 -16.26
N SER A 19 9.72 4.08 -16.06
CA SER A 19 10.02 3.12 -17.14
C SER A 19 8.76 2.41 -17.66
N VAL A 20 7.81 2.08 -16.78
CA VAL A 20 6.53 1.45 -17.17
C VAL A 20 5.64 2.45 -17.92
N VAL A 21 5.60 3.71 -17.48
CA VAL A 21 4.85 4.78 -18.17
C VAL A 21 5.47 5.11 -19.53
N GLY A 22 6.81 5.12 -19.63
CA GLY A 22 7.53 5.34 -20.89
C GLY A 22 7.34 4.20 -21.92
N ALA A 23 7.29 2.95 -21.46
CA ALA A 23 7.05 1.80 -22.34
C ALA A 23 5.62 1.78 -22.91
N ALA A 24 4.61 2.15 -22.11
CA ALA A 24 3.22 2.23 -22.55
C ALA A 24 2.97 3.32 -23.60
N ALA A 25 3.75 4.40 -23.60
CA ALA A 25 3.64 5.50 -24.56
C ALA A 25 4.26 5.21 -25.95
N SER A 26 5.01 4.11 -26.10
CA SER A 26 5.73 3.78 -27.35
C SER A 26 4.93 2.91 -28.35
N GLY A 27 3.68 2.56 -28.02
CA GLY A 27 2.82 1.67 -28.80
C GLY A 27 1.79 2.35 -29.70
N ALA A 28 2.09 3.49 -30.33
CA ALA A 28 1.27 4.04 -31.42
C ALA A 28 2.08 4.98 -32.33
N ALA A 29 2.52 4.47 -33.47
CA ALA A 29 3.11 5.28 -34.52
C ALA A 29 2.01 5.94 -35.37
N VAL A 30 1.87 7.27 -35.27
CA VAL A 30 1.36 8.12 -36.36
C VAL A 30 2.35 9.27 -36.52
N ALA A 31 2.96 9.32 -37.70
CA ALA A 31 3.96 10.30 -38.07
C ALA A 31 3.34 11.69 -38.28
N THR A 32 3.75 12.66 -37.47
CA THR A 32 3.78 14.07 -37.89
C THR A 32 5.09 14.72 -37.46
N ARG A 33 5.61 15.48 -38.41
CA ARG A 33 6.92 16.13 -38.46
C ARG A 33 6.90 17.36 -37.56
N PHE A 34 7.84 17.46 -36.62
CA PHE A 34 8.15 18.70 -35.90
C PHE A 34 9.66 18.85 -35.76
N GLU A 35 10.19 19.99 -36.19
CA GLU A 35 11.61 20.36 -36.05
C GLU A 35 11.89 20.98 -34.66
N PRO A 36 13.16 20.94 -34.18
CA PRO A 36 13.49 20.95 -32.76
C PRO A 36 13.91 22.33 -32.24
N GLY A 37 13.75 22.54 -30.93
CA GLY A 37 14.28 23.72 -30.26
C GLY A 37 14.16 23.70 -28.74
N ALA A 38 14.91 22.82 -28.07
CA ALA A 38 15.38 23.01 -26.69
C ALA A 38 16.39 21.90 -26.32
N SER A 39 17.63 22.28 -25.98
CA SER A 39 18.65 21.34 -25.52
C SER A 39 18.50 21.05 -24.03
N LEU A 40 18.36 19.77 -23.68
CA LEU A 40 18.61 19.27 -22.33
C LEU A 40 20.00 18.63 -22.31
N ASN A 41 21.01 19.44 -21.96
CA ASN A 41 22.34 18.96 -21.60
C ASN A 41 22.45 18.93 -20.08
N ALA A 42 22.18 17.78 -19.46
CA ALA A 42 22.60 17.48 -18.10
C ALA A 42 22.55 15.97 -17.83
N CYS A 43 23.28 15.17 -18.61
CA CYS A 43 23.73 13.81 -18.28
C CYS A 43 24.79 13.40 -19.32
N SER A 44 25.94 14.08 -19.33
CA SER A 44 27.13 13.61 -20.04
C SER A 44 28.03 12.93 -19.02
N THR A 45 28.10 11.60 -19.11
CA THR A 45 29.08 10.77 -18.44
C THR A 45 30.36 10.75 -19.28
N GLY A 46 31.49 11.04 -18.66
CA GLY A 46 32.80 10.72 -19.22
C GLY A 46 32.94 9.22 -19.41
N ASP A 47 33.56 8.86 -20.54
CA ASP A 47 33.93 7.52 -20.94
C ASP A 47 34.88 6.87 -19.91
N ASP A 48 34.54 5.67 -19.43
CA ASP A 48 35.42 4.49 -19.47
C ASP A 48 34.74 3.25 -18.84
N ALA A 49 34.71 2.17 -19.63
CA ALA A 49 34.72 0.75 -19.26
C ALA A 49 33.74 0.19 -18.19
N ALA A 50 32.74 -0.56 -18.64
CA ALA A 50 32.67 -2.04 -18.50
C ALA A 50 31.26 -2.54 -18.86
N LEU A 51 31.17 -3.39 -19.88
CA LEU A 51 29.95 -4.12 -20.26
C LEU A 51 29.55 -5.09 -19.14
N LEU A 52 28.71 -4.62 -18.21
CA LEU A 52 27.93 -5.47 -17.34
C LEU A 52 26.67 -5.90 -18.10
N GLN A 53 26.70 -7.12 -18.62
CA GLN A 53 25.50 -7.80 -19.10
C GLN A 53 24.55 -7.99 -17.91
N VAL A 54 23.52 -7.15 -17.84
CA VAL A 54 22.37 -7.39 -16.96
C VAL A 54 21.63 -8.60 -17.56
N PRO A 55 21.48 -9.71 -16.83
CA PRO A 55 20.68 -10.83 -17.33
C PRO A 55 19.26 -10.33 -17.55
N ALA A 56 18.70 -10.71 -18.69
CA ALA A 56 17.32 -10.42 -19.05
C ALA A 56 16.41 -10.72 -17.84
N VAL A 57 15.64 -9.72 -17.42
CA VAL A 57 14.53 -9.91 -16.50
C VAL A 57 13.64 -10.99 -17.11
N VAL A 58 13.65 -12.17 -16.49
CA VAL A 58 12.73 -13.24 -16.80
C VAL A 58 11.35 -12.69 -16.48
N THR A 59 10.64 -12.25 -17.51
CA THR A 59 9.19 -12.01 -17.44
C THR A 59 8.58 -13.35 -17.06
N GLY A 60 8.28 -13.50 -15.77
CA GLY A 60 7.58 -14.66 -15.24
C GLY A 60 6.30 -14.82 -16.02
N GLN A 61 6.28 -15.83 -16.89
CA GLN A 61 5.11 -16.27 -17.61
C GLN A 61 4.03 -16.56 -16.55
N ARG A 62 3.01 -15.69 -16.46
CA ARG A 62 1.83 -15.92 -15.61
C ARG A 62 1.17 -17.19 -16.14
N VAL A 63 1.45 -18.32 -15.50
CA VAL A 63 0.77 -19.58 -15.79
C VAL A 63 -0.67 -19.37 -15.35
N GLY A 64 -1.55 -19.13 -16.32
CA GLY A 64 -3.00 -19.11 -16.15
C GLY A 64 -3.52 -20.51 -15.84
N GLY A 65 -3.13 -21.06 -14.70
CA GLY A 65 -3.76 -22.23 -14.13
C GLY A 65 -5.14 -21.82 -13.62
N GLN A 66 -6.18 -22.55 -14.03
CA GLN A 66 -7.47 -22.51 -13.38
C GLN A 66 -7.25 -22.67 -11.87
N LEU A 67 -7.43 -21.57 -11.13
CA LEU A 67 -7.42 -21.52 -9.67
C LEU A 67 -8.67 -22.23 -9.15
N GLY A 68 -8.69 -23.55 -9.26
CA GLY A 68 -9.46 -24.38 -8.35
C GLY A 68 -8.83 -24.17 -6.97
N ALA A 69 -9.62 -23.64 -6.04
CA ALA A 69 -9.26 -23.45 -4.64
C ALA A 69 -8.94 -24.82 -3.99
N GLN A 70 -7.75 -25.37 -4.25
CA GLN A 70 -7.19 -26.45 -3.46
C GLN A 70 -6.60 -25.83 -2.20
N HIS A 71 -7.49 -25.65 -1.23
CA HIS A 71 -7.17 -25.28 0.13
C HIS A 71 -6.38 -26.41 0.79
N GLN A 72 -5.05 -26.26 0.88
CA GLN A 72 -4.21 -27.10 1.72
C GLN A 72 -4.29 -26.62 3.17
N ASN A 73 -4.76 -27.53 4.04
CA ASN A 73 -4.72 -27.44 5.49
C ASN A 73 -3.26 -27.33 6.01
N ASP A 74 -3.08 -26.52 7.05
CA ASP A 74 -2.01 -26.58 8.07
C ASP A 74 -0.52 -26.36 7.67
N ASP A 75 -0.22 -25.87 6.46
CA ASP A 75 1.16 -25.43 6.15
C ASP A 75 1.40 -24.04 6.79
N PRO A 76 2.46 -23.82 7.62
CA PRO A 76 2.79 -22.52 8.20
C PRO A 76 2.67 -21.44 7.13
N THR A 77 1.89 -20.39 7.37
CA THR A 77 1.51 -19.44 6.32
C THR A 77 2.76 -18.81 5.68
N CYS A 78 2.76 -18.67 4.35
CA CYS A 78 3.74 -17.86 3.66
C CYS A 78 3.75 -16.44 4.24
N ALA A 79 4.78 -15.63 3.93
CA ALA A 79 4.81 -14.28 4.45
C ALA A 79 3.64 -13.43 3.96
N ARG A 80 3.23 -13.63 2.71
CA ARG A 80 2.11 -12.96 2.06
C ARG A 80 1.03 -13.92 1.58
N ILE A 81 -0.19 -13.41 1.47
CA ILE A 81 -1.35 -14.04 0.85
C ILE A 81 -1.85 -13.18 -0.30
N VAL A 82 -2.23 -13.82 -1.41
CA VAL A 82 -2.88 -13.19 -2.57
C VAL A 82 -4.32 -13.69 -2.65
N TYR A 83 -5.28 -12.79 -2.82
CA TYR A 83 -6.70 -13.12 -2.77
C TYR A 83 -7.54 -12.09 -3.54
N HIS A 84 -8.74 -12.48 -3.99
CA HIS A 84 -9.65 -11.54 -4.65
C HIS A 84 -10.25 -10.58 -3.64
N ALA A 85 -10.44 -9.31 -4.01
CA ALA A 85 -10.93 -8.27 -3.11
C ALA A 85 -12.24 -8.64 -2.39
N LYS A 86 -13.16 -9.35 -3.04
CA LYS A 86 -14.42 -9.82 -2.41
C LYS A 86 -14.23 -10.71 -1.18
N TYR A 87 -13.07 -11.35 -1.01
CA TYR A 87 -12.76 -12.24 0.12
C TYR A 87 -12.26 -11.50 1.37
N VAL A 88 -12.19 -10.15 1.37
CA VAL A 88 -11.94 -9.41 2.62
C VAL A 88 -13.11 -9.51 3.59
N LEU A 89 -14.33 -9.76 3.10
CA LEU A 89 -15.46 -10.05 3.97
C LEU A 89 -15.29 -11.42 4.60
N PRO A 90 -15.31 -11.53 5.95
CA PRO A 90 -15.13 -12.81 6.62
C PRO A 90 -16.09 -13.90 6.15
N LYS A 91 -17.36 -13.54 5.87
CA LYS A 91 -18.37 -14.47 5.34
C LYS A 91 -18.00 -15.03 3.97
N ASN A 92 -17.42 -14.20 3.09
CA ASN A 92 -17.03 -14.61 1.73
C ASN A 92 -15.77 -15.47 1.76
N ALA A 93 -14.78 -15.13 2.60
CA ALA A 93 -13.60 -15.95 2.82
C ALA A 93 -13.99 -17.34 3.35
N ALA A 94 -14.82 -17.39 4.39
CA ALA A 94 -15.29 -18.63 4.99
C ALA A 94 -16.06 -19.52 4.00
N HIS A 95 -16.85 -18.92 3.10
CA HIS A 95 -17.60 -19.64 2.07
C HIS A 95 -16.68 -20.44 1.11
N VAL A 96 -15.45 -19.97 0.89
CA VAL A 96 -14.45 -20.65 0.05
C VAL A 96 -13.40 -21.41 0.88
N GLY A 97 -13.63 -21.58 2.19
CA GLY A 97 -12.73 -22.29 3.09
C GLY A 97 -11.49 -21.50 3.52
N MET A 98 -11.46 -20.19 3.26
CA MET A 98 -10.33 -19.31 3.55
C MET A 98 -10.50 -18.60 4.88
N SER A 99 -9.41 -18.45 5.64
CA SER A 99 -9.34 -17.50 6.76
C SER A 99 -9.39 -16.06 6.23
N PRO A 100 -10.08 -15.12 6.90
CA PRO A 100 -10.09 -13.73 6.45
C PRO A 100 -8.66 -13.18 6.34
N PRO A 101 -8.25 -12.65 5.17
CA PRO A 101 -6.87 -12.22 4.92
C PRO A 101 -6.53 -10.89 5.61
N MET A 102 -7.54 -10.18 6.11
CA MET A 102 -7.43 -8.91 6.83
C MET A 102 -8.14 -9.03 8.18
N ALA A 103 -7.55 -8.46 9.23
CA ALA A 103 -8.18 -8.39 10.54
C ALA A 103 -9.20 -7.24 10.53
N VAL A 104 -10.47 -7.50 10.83
CA VAL A 104 -11.47 -6.43 10.96
C VAL A 104 -11.29 -5.75 12.32
N GLY A 105 -11.22 -4.42 12.38
CA GLY A 105 -11.21 -3.71 13.66
C GLY A 105 -12.56 -3.84 14.36
N THR A 106 -12.57 -4.29 15.62
CA THR A 106 -13.79 -4.50 16.42
C THR A 106 -13.63 -3.91 17.81
N ALA A 107 -14.71 -3.78 18.57
CA ALA A 107 -14.66 -3.32 19.95
C ALA A 107 -13.84 -4.26 20.85
N GLU A 108 -13.77 -5.54 20.52
CA GLU A 108 -13.04 -6.56 21.28
C GLU A 108 -11.53 -6.55 21.00
N ASN A 109 -11.10 -6.07 19.84
CA ASN A 109 -9.71 -6.08 19.43
C ASN A 109 -9.06 -4.69 19.31
N MET A 110 -9.79 -3.63 19.65
CA MET A 110 -9.30 -2.25 19.70
C MET A 110 -9.37 -1.70 21.13
N ASP A 111 -8.66 -0.61 21.39
CA ASP A 111 -8.67 0.02 22.72
C ASP A 111 -10.04 0.63 23.07
N PRO A 112 -10.64 0.25 24.22
CA PRO A 112 -11.96 0.72 24.62
C PRO A 112 -12.01 2.23 24.91
N GLN A 113 -10.88 2.93 25.01
CA GLN A 113 -10.84 4.38 25.16
C GLN A 113 -11.12 5.14 23.86
N LEU A 114 -11.01 4.50 22.69
CA LEU A 114 -11.25 5.16 21.39
C LEU A 114 -12.65 5.78 21.27
N PRO A 115 -13.74 5.04 21.55
CA PRO A 115 -15.09 5.63 21.55
C PRO A 115 -15.25 6.79 22.54
N MET A 116 -14.55 6.76 23.68
CA MET A 116 -14.61 7.84 24.68
C MET A 116 -14.03 9.15 24.16
N LEU A 117 -13.05 9.07 23.25
CA LEU A 117 -12.47 10.21 22.54
C LEU A 117 -13.33 10.67 21.35
N GLY A 118 -14.42 9.97 21.03
CA GLY A 118 -15.18 10.20 19.79
C GLY A 118 -14.45 9.73 18.53
N LEU A 119 -13.50 8.81 18.68
CA LEU A 119 -12.77 8.19 17.58
C LEU A 119 -13.33 6.79 17.33
N ASP A 120 -13.81 6.54 16.10
CA ASP A 120 -14.22 5.21 15.66
C ASP A 120 -13.43 4.84 14.39
N PHE A 121 -12.56 3.84 14.53
CA PHE A 121 -11.77 3.26 13.45
C PHE A 121 -12.09 1.78 13.23
N SER A 122 -13.21 1.28 13.77
CA SER A 122 -13.63 -0.10 13.58
C SER A 122 -14.00 -0.40 12.12
N GLY A 123 -13.89 -1.67 11.72
CA GLY A 123 -14.10 -2.11 10.35
C GLY A 123 -12.81 -2.27 9.52
N LEU A 124 -12.96 -2.21 8.19
CA LEU A 124 -11.87 -2.09 7.22
C LEU A 124 -12.06 -0.81 6.40
N TRP A 125 -10.95 -0.13 6.13
CA TRP A 125 -10.94 1.20 5.52
C TRP A 125 -10.24 1.16 4.16
N TRP A 126 -10.96 1.55 3.12
CA TRP A 126 -10.43 1.72 1.77
C TRP A 126 -9.72 3.06 1.63
N MET A 127 -8.51 3.04 1.07
CA MET A 127 -7.71 4.22 0.73
C MET A 127 -8.17 4.79 -0.62
N ARG A 128 -9.40 5.32 -0.67
CA ARG A 128 -10.04 5.77 -1.91
C ARG A 128 -9.31 6.98 -2.51
N GLY A 129 -8.88 6.83 -3.75
CA GLY A 129 -8.16 7.87 -4.48
C GLY A 129 -6.68 7.97 -4.12
N ASP A 130 -6.14 7.00 -3.39
CA ASP A 130 -4.70 6.92 -3.14
C ASP A 130 -3.94 6.73 -4.46
N PRO A 131 -2.95 7.59 -4.78
CA PRO A 131 -2.11 7.42 -5.97
C PRO A 131 -1.20 6.18 -5.89
N VAL A 132 -0.98 5.63 -4.70
CA VAL A 132 -0.21 4.39 -4.54
C VAL A 132 -1.15 3.18 -4.48
N PRO A 133 -0.71 1.97 -4.89
CA PRO A 133 -1.57 0.77 -4.94
C PRO A 133 -1.86 0.17 -3.56
N ALA A 134 -1.99 0.99 -2.51
CA ALA A 134 -2.51 0.59 -1.23
C ALA A 134 -4.05 0.59 -1.30
N GLN A 135 -4.69 -0.51 -0.89
CA GLN A 135 -6.14 -0.67 -1.06
C GLN A 135 -6.87 -0.57 0.27
N LEU A 136 -6.59 -1.46 1.23
CA LEU A 136 -7.27 -1.49 2.52
C LEU A 136 -6.30 -1.36 3.68
N VAL A 137 -6.79 -0.74 4.76
CA VAL A 137 -6.13 -0.72 6.07
C VAL A 137 -7.10 -1.15 7.16
N SER A 138 -6.54 -1.72 8.22
CA SER A 138 -7.25 -2.06 9.44
C SER A 138 -6.58 -1.41 10.64
N PHE A 139 -7.40 -0.88 11.55
CA PHE A 139 -6.97 -0.37 12.85
C PHE A 139 -7.16 -1.39 13.97
N ALA A 140 -7.36 -2.67 13.64
CA ALA A 140 -7.35 -3.75 14.63
C ALA A 140 -6.08 -3.65 15.49
N HIS A 141 -6.23 -3.84 16.80
CA HIS A 141 -5.16 -3.74 17.81
C HIS A 141 -4.55 -2.34 17.98
N ALA A 142 -5.16 -1.29 17.43
CA ALA A 142 -4.73 0.07 17.73
C ALA A 142 -5.04 0.44 19.19
N THR A 143 -4.10 1.15 19.82
CA THR A 143 -4.23 1.62 21.21
C THR A 143 -4.07 3.12 21.33
N VAL A 144 -4.60 3.72 22.40
CA VAL A 144 -4.42 5.15 22.68
C VAL A 144 -3.74 5.35 24.02
N ASN A 145 -2.93 6.40 24.13
CA ASN A 145 -2.17 6.69 25.34
C ASN A 145 -2.90 7.61 26.35
N SER A 146 -4.12 8.06 26.02
CA SER A 146 -4.87 9.06 26.79
C SER A 146 -6.37 8.92 26.55
N SER A 147 -7.18 9.25 27.56
CA SER A 147 -8.64 9.33 27.48
C SER A 147 -9.16 10.75 27.19
N ALA A 148 -8.25 11.72 26.96
CA ALA A 148 -8.57 13.09 26.56
C ALA A 148 -7.54 13.61 25.55
N PHE A 149 -7.90 14.62 24.76
CA PHE A 149 -6.97 15.23 23.82
C PHE A 149 -5.97 16.18 24.51
N PRO A 150 -4.72 16.28 24.02
CA PRO A 150 -4.16 15.53 22.90
C PRO A 150 -3.96 14.05 23.22
N ALA A 151 -4.21 13.18 22.24
CA ALA A 151 -4.07 11.73 22.37
C ALA A 151 -3.24 11.19 21.21
N GLN A 152 -2.40 10.19 21.47
CA GLN A 152 -1.64 9.47 20.44
C GLN A 152 -2.23 8.08 20.25
N LEU A 153 -2.66 7.79 19.03
CA LEU A 153 -3.01 6.46 18.56
C LEU A 153 -1.74 5.72 18.13
N LEU A 154 -1.52 4.53 18.67
CA LEU A 154 -0.50 3.58 18.24
C LEU A 154 -1.19 2.55 17.35
N TRP A 155 -0.99 2.66 16.05
CA TRP A 155 -1.61 1.81 15.04
C TRP A 155 -0.60 0.79 14.49
N PRO A 156 -0.76 -0.53 14.73
CA PRO A 156 0.17 -1.55 14.23
C PRO A 156 -0.03 -1.84 12.74
N SER A 157 0.12 -0.82 11.88
CA SER A 157 -0.19 -0.84 10.45
C SER A 157 0.61 -1.87 9.63
N SER A 158 1.78 -2.26 10.13
CA SER A 158 2.65 -3.22 9.44
C SER A 158 2.40 -4.67 9.84
N ARG A 159 1.43 -4.98 10.71
CA ARG A 159 1.14 -6.36 11.12
C ARG A 159 0.39 -7.16 10.05
N SER A 160 0.40 -8.48 10.20
CA SER A 160 -0.37 -9.43 9.42
C SER A 160 -1.85 -9.03 9.42
N GLY A 161 -2.45 -8.95 8.24
CA GLY A 161 -3.83 -8.54 8.05
C GLY A 161 -4.16 -7.07 8.39
N ALA A 162 -3.16 -6.21 8.59
CA ALA A 162 -3.37 -4.79 8.89
C ALA A 162 -3.40 -3.90 7.63
N TRP A 163 -2.81 -4.34 6.53
CA TRP A 163 -2.71 -3.58 5.27
C TRP A 163 -2.78 -4.52 4.07
N SER A 164 -3.47 -4.10 3.00
CA SER A 164 -3.46 -4.74 1.69
C SER A 164 -3.05 -3.78 0.56
N TRP A 165 -2.45 -4.36 -0.48
CA TRP A 165 -2.04 -3.67 -1.72
C TRP A 165 -2.63 -4.37 -2.94
N SER A 166 -2.63 -3.72 -4.11
CA SER A 166 -2.97 -4.37 -5.39
C SER A 166 -1.93 -5.45 -5.75
N ASP A 167 -2.34 -6.53 -6.41
CA ASP A 167 -1.43 -7.54 -7.00
C ASP A 167 -0.92 -7.14 -8.39
N ASP A 168 -0.28 -5.98 -8.46
CA ASP A 168 0.39 -5.47 -9.64
C ASP A 168 1.87 -5.14 -9.36
N ALA A 169 2.63 -4.78 -10.41
CA ALA A 169 4.06 -4.53 -10.28
C ALA A 169 4.40 -3.40 -9.29
N VAL A 170 3.54 -2.38 -9.19
CA VAL A 170 3.76 -1.25 -8.28
C VAL A 170 3.41 -1.68 -6.85
N GLY A 171 2.33 -2.44 -6.67
CA GLY A 171 1.95 -3.05 -5.39
C GLY A 171 3.03 -3.99 -4.86
N TRP A 172 3.62 -4.81 -5.73
CA TRP A 172 4.78 -5.64 -5.41
C TRP A 172 5.98 -4.83 -4.93
N GLY A 173 6.26 -3.69 -5.56
CA GLY A 173 7.31 -2.79 -5.13
C GLY A 173 7.06 -2.21 -3.72
N LEU A 174 5.82 -1.87 -3.39
CA LEU A 174 5.46 -1.45 -2.03
C LEU A 174 5.56 -2.58 -1.02
N VAL A 175 5.09 -3.78 -1.35
CA VAL A 175 5.24 -4.96 -0.49
C VAL A 175 6.72 -5.20 -0.20
N ALA A 176 7.59 -5.12 -1.20
CA ALA A 176 9.03 -5.25 -1.02
C ALA A 176 9.60 -4.19 -0.08
N TYR A 177 9.16 -2.93 -0.21
CA TYR A 177 9.55 -1.84 0.67
C TYR A 177 9.12 -2.09 2.13
N TYR A 178 7.84 -2.43 2.34
CA TYR A 178 7.30 -2.67 3.68
C TYR A 178 7.78 -3.98 4.31
N ALA A 179 8.36 -4.91 3.53
CA ALA A 179 9.02 -6.11 4.08
C ALA A 179 10.24 -5.75 4.95
N MET A 180 10.81 -4.56 4.77
CA MET A 180 11.98 -4.08 5.51
C MET A 180 11.61 -3.36 6.81
N VAL A 181 10.32 -3.00 6.98
CA VAL A 181 9.80 -2.34 8.18
C VAL A 181 9.55 -3.39 9.28
N ASP A 182 9.85 -3.03 10.53
CA ASP A 182 9.57 -3.89 11.67
C ASP A 182 8.04 -4.00 11.89
N PRO A 183 7.42 -5.18 11.76
CA PRO A 183 5.99 -5.35 12.01
C PRO A 183 5.56 -5.04 13.45
N ALA A 184 6.50 -5.03 14.41
CA ALA A 184 6.21 -4.66 15.79
C ALA A 184 6.14 -3.15 16.01
N GLU A 185 6.69 -2.34 15.13
CA GLU A 185 6.73 -0.89 15.28
C GLU A 185 5.40 -0.25 14.84
N PRO A 186 4.63 0.36 15.76
CA PRO A 186 3.36 0.98 15.41
C PRO A 186 3.58 2.35 14.74
N LEU A 187 2.71 2.67 13.81
CA LEU A 187 2.55 4.02 13.31
C LEU A 187 1.89 4.89 14.38
N ARG A 188 2.40 6.11 14.55
CA ARG A 188 1.90 7.06 15.56
C ARG A 188 1.01 8.09 14.89
N VAL A 189 -0.24 8.18 15.32
CA VAL A 189 -1.17 9.23 14.88
C VAL A 189 -1.47 10.14 16.07
N ASN A 190 -1.07 11.39 15.97
CA ASN A 190 -1.28 12.41 17.00
C ASN A 190 -2.62 13.13 16.74
N PHE A 191 -3.60 12.92 17.60
CA PHE A 191 -4.89 13.61 17.57
C PHE A 191 -4.91 14.79 18.53
N VAL A 192 -5.29 15.97 18.00
CA VAL A 192 -5.49 17.18 18.80
C VAL A 192 -6.94 17.35 19.24
N ASN A 193 -7.88 16.70 18.53
CA ASN A 193 -9.30 16.62 18.85
C ASN A 193 -9.93 15.42 18.10
N ALA A 194 -11.25 15.23 18.25
CA ALA A 194 -11.99 14.11 17.64
C ALA A 194 -12.13 14.18 16.11
N THR A 195 -11.80 15.31 15.50
CA THR A 195 -11.98 15.54 14.06
C THR A 195 -10.66 15.80 13.33
N TYR A 196 -9.55 15.92 14.06
CA TYR A 196 -8.24 16.23 13.50
C TYR A 196 -7.12 15.45 14.19
N GLY A 197 -6.32 14.76 13.38
CA GLY A 197 -5.05 14.17 13.78
C GLY A 197 -4.02 14.26 12.68
N SER A 198 -2.82 13.72 12.92
CA SER A 198 -1.75 13.70 11.92
C SER A 198 -0.74 12.59 12.22
N ILE A 199 -0.09 12.09 11.17
CA ILE A 199 1.11 11.26 11.29
C ILE A 199 2.30 12.16 10.96
N GLU A 200 3.23 12.27 11.90
CA GLU A 200 4.55 12.84 11.63
C GLU A 200 5.35 11.83 10.80
N THR A 201 5.92 12.27 9.68
CA THR A 201 6.71 11.38 8.84
C THR A 201 8.21 11.67 9.02
N GLY A 202 9.01 10.61 9.02
CA GLY A 202 10.47 10.71 8.94
C GLY A 202 10.98 10.90 7.50
N LEU A 203 10.09 11.11 6.52
CA LEU A 203 10.45 11.18 5.10
C LEU A 203 11.05 12.54 4.70
N THR A 204 11.11 13.49 5.62
CA THR A 204 11.80 14.78 5.42
C THR A 204 13.26 14.62 5.03
N ALA A 205 13.90 13.50 5.37
CA ALA A 205 15.28 13.17 5.03
C ALA A 205 15.45 12.47 3.67
N VAL A 206 14.36 12.09 2.98
CA VAL A 206 14.42 11.42 1.67
C VAL A 206 14.28 12.48 0.58
N PRO A 207 15.33 12.72 -0.23
CA PRO A 207 15.23 13.66 -1.34
C PRO A 207 14.06 13.27 -2.26
N LEU A 208 13.31 14.27 -2.74
CA LEU A 208 12.19 14.14 -3.69
C LEU A 208 10.86 13.58 -3.12
N ILE A 209 10.81 13.17 -1.84
CA ILE A 209 9.60 12.70 -1.14
C ILE A 209 9.44 13.50 0.16
N TRP A 210 9.36 14.82 0.04
CA TRP A 210 9.24 15.72 1.19
C TRP A 210 7.79 15.84 1.64
N VAL A 211 7.40 14.93 2.53
CA VAL A 211 6.12 15.02 3.23
C VAL A 211 6.37 15.21 4.71
N ASP A 212 6.08 16.39 5.24
CA ASP A 212 6.31 16.68 6.67
C ASP A 212 5.30 15.95 7.55
N LEU A 213 4.05 15.92 7.11
CA LEU A 213 2.92 15.41 7.88
C LEU A 213 1.84 14.84 6.97
N TRP A 214 1.15 13.80 7.45
CA TRP A 214 -0.08 13.31 6.83
C TRP A 214 -1.27 13.55 7.77
N PRO A 215 -2.12 14.57 7.54
CA PRO A 215 -3.28 14.86 8.37
C PRO A 215 -4.38 13.80 8.25
N PHE A 216 -5.15 13.63 9.32
CA PHE A 216 -6.46 13.00 9.35
C PHE A 216 -7.48 14.10 9.60
N VAL A 217 -8.37 14.35 8.64
CA VAL A 217 -9.47 15.30 8.80
C VAL A 217 -10.78 14.55 8.67
N LYS A 218 -11.57 14.50 9.75
CA LYS A 218 -12.85 13.77 9.77
C LYS A 218 -13.84 14.45 8.81
N LEU A 219 -14.34 13.69 7.84
CA LEU A 219 -15.40 14.13 6.93
C LEU A 219 -16.77 13.64 7.42
N SER A 220 -16.84 12.39 7.87
CA SER A 220 -18.02 11.75 8.43
C SER A 220 -17.60 10.64 9.40
N GLU A 221 -18.55 9.86 9.93
CA GLU A 221 -18.23 8.67 10.76
C GLU A 221 -17.54 7.54 9.97
N ASP A 222 -17.65 7.56 8.64
CA ASP A 222 -17.13 6.53 7.75
C ASP A 222 -16.10 7.07 6.75
N GLU A 223 -15.69 8.33 6.89
CA GLU A 223 -14.75 8.98 5.97
C GLU A 223 -13.78 9.92 6.69
N TRP A 224 -12.48 9.76 6.39
CA TRP A 224 -11.41 10.66 6.81
C TRP A 224 -10.59 11.12 5.61
N LEU A 225 -10.49 12.43 5.40
CA LEU A 225 -9.60 13.01 4.39
C LEU A 225 -8.15 12.91 4.85
N ARG A 226 -7.28 12.53 3.90
CA ARG A 226 -5.84 12.37 4.06
C ARG A 226 -5.13 13.22 3.02
N PRO A 227 -4.93 14.52 3.29
CA PRO A 227 -4.22 15.37 2.35
C PRO A 227 -2.70 15.13 2.44
N ALA A 228 -2.04 14.86 1.33
CA ALA A 228 -0.58 14.90 1.28
C ALA A 228 -0.17 16.34 0.98
N THR A 229 0.16 17.10 2.03
CA THR A 229 0.80 18.40 1.86
C THR A 229 2.26 18.14 1.50
N ALA A 230 2.57 18.22 0.20
CA ALA A 230 3.96 18.33 -0.21
C ALA A 230 4.54 19.61 0.41
N ARG A 231 5.78 19.55 0.88
CA ARG A 231 6.45 20.75 1.34
C ARG A 231 6.51 21.75 0.18
N SER A 232 6.09 22.99 0.42
CA SER A 232 6.27 24.07 -0.55
C SER A 232 7.74 24.14 -0.95
N ALA A 233 8.01 24.40 -2.24
CA ALA A 233 9.37 24.47 -2.78
C ALA A 233 10.30 25.28 -1.84
N PRO A 234 11.58 24.87 -1.69
CA PRO A 234 12.49 25.54 -0.79
C PRO A 234 12.52 27.06 -1.03
N ALA A 235 12.57 27.84 0.05
CA ALA A 235 12.53 29.31 -0.01
C ALA A 235 13.74 29.92 -0.74
N ASP A 236 14.76 29.13 -1.04
CA ASP A 236 15.92 29.54 -1.84
C ASP A 236 15.62 29.60 -3.35
N GLY A 237 14.40 29.22 -3.77
CA GLY A 237 13.98 29.28 -5.16
C GLY A 237 14.53 28.16 -6.03
N SER A 238 15.03 27.06 -5.43
CA SER A 238 15.33 25.86 -6.21
C SER A 238 14.06 25.34 -6.88
N SER A 239 14.12 25.10 -8.19
CA SER A 239 13.01 24.57 -8.99
C SER A 239 12.79 23.07 -8.78
N ASP A 240 13.11 22.55 -7.59
CA ASP A 240 12.97 21.13 -7.27
C ASP A 240 11.49 20.87 -6.96
N GLU A 241 10.67 20.85 -8.01
CA GLU A 241 9.28 20.41 -7.95
C GLU A 241 9.24 19.00 -7.33
N PRO A 242 8.41 18.75 -6.31
CA PRO A 242 8.29 17.44 -5.74
C PRO A 242 7.87 16.43 -6.81
N LEU A 243 8.51 15.26 -6.85
CA LEU A 243 8.18 14.21 -7.80
C LEU A 243 6.74 13.71 -7.64
N LEU A 244 6.17 13.87 -6.44
CA LEU A 244 4.80 13.50 -6.14
C LEU A 244 3.96 14.78 -6.07
N PRO A 245 2.90 14.91 -6.89
CA PRO A 245 1.98 16.02 -6.77
C PRO A 245 1.29 15.98 -5.39
N GLU A 246 0.73 17.11 -4.97
CA GLU A 246 -0.20 17.11 -3.85
C GLU A 246 -1.33 16.12 -4.12
N THR A 247 -1.34 15.03 -3.38
CA THR A 247 -2.32 13.96 -3.54
C THR A 247 -3.18 13.88 -2.30
N ASN A 248 -4.49 13.92 -2.49
CA ASN A 248 -5.44 13.72 -1.40
C ASN A 248 -6.14 12.38 -1.64
N TYR A 249 -6.25 11.59 -0.58
CA TYR A 249 -7.09 10.41 -0.59
C TYR A 249 -8.05 10.43 0.59
N THR A 250 -9.10 9.61 0.54
CA THR A 250 -10.07 9.48 1.62
C THR A 250 -10.02 8.06 2.15
N LEU A 251 -9.77 7.90 3.44
CA LEU A 251 -10.04 6.64 4.12
C LEU A 251 -11.55 6.48 4.27
N THR A 252 -12.12 5.48 3.62
CA THR A 252 -13.56 5.22 3.58
C THR A 252 -13.86 3.84 4.16
N ARG A 253 -14.73 3.74 5.17
CA ARG A 253 -15.11 2.45 5.76
C ARG A 253 -15.90 1.62 4.73
N VAL A 254 -15.42 0.43 4.42
CA VAL A 254 -16.06 -0.48 3.43
C VAL A 254 -16.55 -1.79 4.05
N VAL A 255 -15.99 -2.19 5.19
CA VAL A 255 -16.48 -3.30 6.02
C VAL A 255 -16.75 -2.75 7.41
N THR A 256 -17.90 -3.07 7.98
CA THR A 256 -18.32 -2.62 9.32
C THR A 256 -17.64 -3.44 10.42
N ALA A 257 -17.76 -3.00 11.68
CA ALA A 257 -17.15 -3.65 12.84
C ALA A 257 -17.57 -5.12 13.03
N ASP A 258 -18.80 -5.46 12.63
CA ASP A 258 -19.35 -6.82 12.68
C ASP A 258 -18.98 -7.67 11.44
N GLY A 259 -18.08 -7.16 10.59
CA GLY A 259 -17.59 -7.85 9.39
C GLY A 259 -18.58 -7.88 8.23
N GLN A 260 -19.63 -7.05 8.25
CA GLN A 260 -20.59 -6.93 7.15
C GLN A 260 -20.14 -5.90 6.10
N PRO A 261 -20.62 -6.01 4.85
CA PRO A 261 -20.39 -4.96 3.86
C PRO A 261 -21.03 -3.64 4.30
N HIS A 262 -20.29 -2.54 4.19
CA HIS A 262 -20.82 -1.21 4.45
C HIS A 262 -21.93 -0.86 3.43
N PRO A 263 -23.13 -0.43 3.84
CA PRO A 263 -24.31 -0.33 2.96
C PRO A 263 -24.16 0.70 1.82
N VAL A 264 -23.25 1.66 1.95
CA VAL A 264 -23.06 2.75 0.98
C VAL A 264 -21.78 2.60 0.15
N PHE A 265 -20.73 2.03 0.75
CA PHE A 265 -19.37 2.12 0.21
C PHE A 265 -18.83 0.78 -0.27
N TRP A 266 -19.43 -0.34 0.16
CA TRP A 266 -18.99 -1.67 -0.27
C TRP A 266 -19.09 -1.86 -1.78
N ASP A 267 -20.26 -1.56 -2.37
CA ASP A 267 -20.47 -1.74 -3.81
C ASP A 267 -19.55 -0.86 -4.65
N LYS A 268 -19.23 0.34 -4.17
CA LYS A 268 -18.28 1.26 -4.82
C LYS A 268 -16.86 0.71 -4.78
N PHE A 269 -16.46 0.13 -3.65
CA PHE A 269 -15.16 -0.53 -3.53
C PHE A 269 -15.07 -1.78 -4.41
N MET A 270 -16.13 -2.60 -4.48
CA MET A 270 -16.18 -3.75 -5.39
C MET A 270 -16.15 -3.36 -6.87
N GLU A 271 -16.74 -2.22 -7.23
CA GLU A 271 -16.65 -1.66 -8.56
C GLU A 271 -15.23 -1.17 -8.88
N HIS A 272 -14.58 -0.49 -7.93
CA HIS A 272 -13.16 -0.12 -8.04
C HIS A 272 -12.25 -1.35 -8.22
N MET A 273 -12.51 -2.43 -7.47
CA MET A 273 -11.77 -3.70 -7.56
C MET A 273 -12.34 -4.65 -8.63
N THR A 274 -12.88 -4.10 -9.71
CA THR A 274 -13.32 -4.91 -10.84
C THR A 274 -12.11 -5.31 -11.69
N MET A 275 -11.97 -6.60 -11.95
CA MET A 275 -10.88 -7.12 -12.77
C MET A 275 -10.89 -6.44 -14.15
N ALA A 276 -9.69 -6.09 -14.66
CA ALA A 276 -9.54 -5.35 -15.91
C ALA A 276 -10.27 -6.03 -17.09
N PRO A 277 -10.75 -5.27 -18.09
CA PRO A 277 -11.54 -5.78 -19.23
C PRO A 277 -10.84 -6.84 -20.10
N GLN A 278 -9.55 -7.08 -19.85
CA GLN A 278 -8.72 -8.04 -20.56
C GLN A 278 -9.15 -9.50 -20.31
N TYR A 279 -10.07 -9.73 -19.38
CA TYR A 279 -10.65 -11.03 -19.06
C TYR A 279 -12.12 -11.09 -19.50
N ASP A 280 -12.56 -12.25 -19.98
CA ASP A 280 -13.86 -12.47 -20.63
C ASP A 280 -15.11 -12.18 -19.76
N SER A 281 -14.94 -11.89 -18.47
CA SER A 281 -16.03 -11.53 -17.56
C SER A 281 -15.51 -10.64 -16.43
N PRO A 282 -15.70 -9.30 -16.48
CA PRO A 282 -15.33 -8.42 -15.38
C PRO A 282 -16.18 -8.77 -14.16
N GLU A 283 -15.57 -9.42 -13.19
CA GLU A 283 -16.20 -9.72 -11.90
C GLU A 283 -15.92 -8.58 -10.93
N LYS A 284 -16.98 -8.00 -10.33
CA LYS A 284 -16.86 -7.03 -9.25
C LYS A 284 -16.14 -7.65 -8.06
N GLY A 285 -15.13 -6.96 -7.53
CA GLY A 285 -14.27 -7.49 -6.48
C GLY A 285 -13.42 -8.69 -6.92
N GLY A 286 -13.29 -8.93 -8.22
CA GLY A 286 -12.47 -9.99 -8.80
C GLY A 286 -11.00 -9.62 -8.91
N ASP A 287 -10.64 -8.35 -8.77
CA ASP A 287 -9.24 -7.93 -8.79
C ASP A 287 -8.48 -8.46 -7.56
N GLN A 288 -7.20 -8.74 -7.74
CA GLN A 288 -6.35 -9.41 -6.76
C GLN A 288 -5.65 -8.40 -5.85
N MET A 289 -5.60 -8.74 -4.57
CA MET A 289 -4.87 -7.99 -3.55
C MET A 289 -3.86 -8.88 -2.85
N ILE A 290 -2.85 -8.26 -2.27
CA ILE A 290 -1.81 -8.87 -1.48
C ILE A 290 -1.87 -8.31 -0.06
N SER A 291 -1.76 -9.17 0.95
CA SER A 291 -1.54 -8.76 2.35
C SER A 291 -0.45 -9.59 2.99
N TRP A 292 0.13 -9.08 4.07
CA TRP A 292 0.96 -9.90 4.95
C TRP A 292 0.11 -10.90 5.73
N SER A 293 0.55 -12.15 5.77
CA SER A 293 -0.05 -13.27 6.50
C SER A 293 0.84 -13.81 7.64
N THR A 294 1.97 -13.13 7.91
CA THR A 294 2.85 -13.38 9.06
C THR A 294 3.47 -12.08 9.55
N ASP A 295 3.91 -12.05 10.81
CA ASP A 295 4.74 -10.99 11.39
C ASP A 295 6.22 -11.39 11.50
N ASP A 296 6.61 -12.55 10.98
CA ASP A 296 8.00 -12.98 10.92
C ASP A 296 8.81 -12.08 9.96
N PRO A 297 9.79 -11.30 10.45
CA PRO A 297 10.57 -10.38 9.62
C PRO A 297 11.51 -11.11 8.65
N CYS A 298 11.96 -12.32 8.96
CA CYS A 298 12.77 -13.13 8.05
C CYS A 298 11.93 -13.58 6.86
N LEU A 299 10.75 -14.18 7.11
CA LEU A 299 9.87 -14.66 6.06
C LEU A 299 9.45 -13.54 5.12
N ARG A 300 9.09 -12.35 5.66
CA ARG A 300 8.71 -11.18 4.87
C ARG A 300 9.82 -10.75 3.92
N LYS A 301 11.04 -10.55 4.44
CA LYS A 301 12.20 -10.13 3.65
C LYS A 301 12.58 -11.18 2.60
N CYS A 302 12.63 -12.44 3.01
CA CYS A 302 13.00 -13.53 2.11
C CYS A 302 12.00 -13.66 0.94
N GLN A 303 10.69 -13.63 1.24
CA GLN A 303 9.69 -13.93 0.21
C GLN A 303 9.63 -12.83 -0.87
N VAL A 304 10.17 -11.63 -0.63
CA VAL A 304 10.35 -10.60 -1.67
C VAL A 304 11.14 -11.14 -2.86
N VAL A 305 12.17 -11.97 -2.62
CA VAL A 305 13.13 -12.40 -3.64
C VAL A 305 13.10 -13.91 -3.92
N MET A 306 12.44 -14.69 -3.07
CA MET A 306 12.42 -16.15 -3.14
C MET A 306 11.00 -16.71 -3.00
N THR A 307 10.83 -17.99 -3.38
CA THR A 307 9.57 -18.69 -3.19
C THR A 307 9.31 -18.94 -1.70
N CYS A 308 8.03 -19.05 -1.34
CA CYS A 308 7.61 -19.30 0.04
C CYS A 308 8.28 -20.57 0.63
N HIS A 309 8.38 -21.64 -0.15
CA HIS A 309 8.98 -22.90 0.30
C HIS A 309 10.45 -22.71 0.71
N LEU A 310 11.26 -22.08 -0.15
CA LEU A 310 12.67 -21.82 0.17
C LEU A 310 12.82 -20.87 1.36
N CYS A 311 11.93 -19.89 1.49
CA CYS A 311 11.97 -18.97 2.63
C CYS A 311 11.62 -19.64 3.95
N LYS A 312 10.66 -20.57 3.95
CA LYS A 312 10.36 -21.37 5.14
C LYS A 312 11.57 -22.17 5.58
N ASP A 313 12.32 -22.75 4.65
CA ASP A 313 13.50 -23.53 4.98
C ASP A 313 14.66 -22.64 5.48
N LEU A 314 14.78 -21.41 4.95
CA LEU A 314 15.82 -20.46 5.36
C LEU A 314 15.55 -19.78 6.72
N CYS A 315 14.28 -19.55 7.06
CA CYS A 315 13.87 -18.78 8.23
C CYS A 315 13.50 -19.62 9.47
N ARG A 316 13.70 -20.95 9.42
CA ARG A 316 13.57 -21.85 10.57
C ARG A 316 14.80 -21.82 11.45
#